data_AF-A0A0F9P319-F1
#
_entry.id   AF-A0A0F9P319-F1
#
_cell.length_a   1.000
_cell.length_b   1.000
_cell.length_c   1.000
_cell.angle_alpha   90.00
_cell.angle_beta   90.00
_cell.angle_gamma   90.00
#
_symmetry.space_group_name_H-M   'P 1'
#
loop_
_entity.id
_entity.type
_entity.pdbx_description
1 polymer ?
#
loop_
_entity_poly.entity_id
_entity_poly.type
_entity_poly.pdbx_seq_one_letter_code
_entity_poly.pdbx_strand_id
1 'polypeptide(L)'
;MKYKICVPIPIKSINVSENALLIKKVLDTSPNLVELRFDYLSKVQFLTKDFTRSLLNDIQYKVPVILTFRNSVEGGQIEILEDERFQIYKMFLEAKPKFVDIEINTEKEILNKIMESALRNKVTLIFSFHDFEKTPTYTKASNLLDNFYKELINMMAIDSKLVENCIFKLVFTAHSFEDNLIPLKLCKIHASKKFKLISFCMGDMGLFSRIFCVYSGSFFTYASFEEKTAPGQKNISEIREILKLMNFRI
;
A
#
# COMPACT_ATOMS: atom_id res chain seq x y z
N MET A 1 14.91 5.91 12.57
CA MET A 1 14.41 5.11 11.42
C MET A 1 14.69 5.89 10.14
N LYS A 2 15.15 5.25 9.06
CA LYS A 2 15.35 5.93 7.77
C LYS A 2 14.00 6.28 7.16
N TYR A 3 13.82 7.50 6.66
CA TYR A 3 12.57 7.91 6.03
C TYR A 3 12.36 7.13 4.73
N LYS A 4 11.19 6.50 4.56
CA LYS A 4 10.90 5.67 3.38
C LYS A 4 9.72 6.24 2.60
N ILE A 5 9.91 6.37 1.28
CA ILE A 5 8.91 6.83 0.33
C ILE A 5 8.59 5.70 -0.65
N CYS A 6 7.31 5.40 -0.79
CA CYS A 6 6.75 4.58 -1.85
C CYS A 6 6.20 5.49 -2.97
N VAL A 7 6.50 5.16 -4.22
CA VAL A 7 5.91 5.84 -5.38
C VAL A 7 4.99 4.87 -6.13
N PRO A 8 3.69 5.16 -6.21
CA PRO A 8 2.75 4.36 -7.00
C PRO A 8 2.86 4.69 -8.48
N ILE A 9 2.70 3.66 -9.31
CA ILE A 9 2.84 3.69 -10.77
C ILE A 9 1.57 3.07 -11.37
N PRO A 10 0.74 3.82 -12.12
CA PRO A 10 -0.41 3.26 -12.81
C PRO A 10 0.04 2.37 -13.97
N ILE A 11 -0.38 1.11 -13.98
CA ILE A 11 -0.16 0.19 -15.10
C ILE A 11 -1.35 0.32 -16.04
N LYS A 12 -1.14 0.94 -17.21
CA LYS A 12 -2.23 1.28 -18.15
C LYS A 12 -2.27 0.38 -19.39
N SER A 13 -1.25 -0.44 -19.60
CA SER A 13 -1.13 -1.29 -20.78
C SER A 13 -0.64 -2.69 -20.43
N ILE A 14 -1.06 -3.68 -21.22
CA ILE A 14 -0.56 -5.06 -21.16
C ILE A 14 0.78 -5.24 -21.90
N ASN A 15 1.28 -4.18 -22.53
CA ASN A 15 2.61 -4.17 -23.13
C ASN A 15 3.64 -3.71 -22.10
N VAL A 16 4.63 -4.58 -21.81
CA VAL A 16 5.71 -4.28 -20.85
C VAL A 16 6.46 -3.01 -21.26
N SER A 17 6.77 -2.87 -22.56
CA SER A 17 7.56 -1.75 -23.10
C SER A 17 6.86 -0.40 -22.91
N GLU A 18 5.54 -0.37 -22.97
CA GLU A 18 4.76 0.87 -22.78
C GLU A 18 4.81 1.35 -21.32
N ASN A 19 4.88 0.44 -20.35
CA ASN A 19 5.02 0.80 -18.94
C ASN A 19 6.49 1.10 -18.56
N ALA A 20 7.45 0.51 -19.28
CA ALA A 20 8.88 0.54 -18.94
C ALA A 20 9.46 1.96 -18.84
N LEU A 21 9.05 2.89 -19.71
CA LEU A 21 9.56 4.26 -19.70
C LEU A 21 9.15 5.01 -18.41
N LEU A 22 7.88 4.90 -18.01
CA LEU A 22 7.40 5.52 -16.77
C LEU A 22 8.06 4.89 -15.54
N ILE A 23 8.16 3.56 -15.53
CA ILE A 23 8.86 2.82 -14.46
C ILE A 23 10.30 3.30 -14.32
N LYS A 24 11.03 3.42 -15.43
CA LYS A 24 12.42 3.90 -15.42
C LYS A 24 12.52 5.31 -14.84
N LYS A 25 11.69 6.25 -15.31
CA LYS A 25 11.66 7.62 -14.77
C LYS A 25 11.39 7.65 -13.26
N VAL A 26 10.46 6.82 -12.78
CA VAL A 26 10.18 6.71 -11.34
C VAL A 26 11.40 6.17 -10.59
N LEU A 27 12.06 5.14 -11.10
CA LEU A 27 13.28 4.58 -10.50
C LEU A 27 14.44 5.59 -10.47
N ASP A 28 14.57 6.46 -11.48
CA ASP A 28 15.57 7.52 -11.51
C ASP A 28 15.37 8.54 -10.37
N THR A 29 14.15 8.64 -9.83
CA THR A 29 13.90 9.40 -8.58
C THR A 29 14.33 8.66 -7.31
N SER A 30 14.93 7.47 -7.39
CA SER A 30 15.44 6.69 -6.25
C SER A 30 14.42 6.46 -5.11
N PRO A 31 13.19 5.99 -5.38
CA PRO A 31 12.21 5.71 -4.34
C PRO A 31 12.67 4.53 -3.48
N ASN A 32 12.14 4.42 -2.24
CA ASN A 32 12.47 3.30 -1.37
C ASN A 32 11.62 2.07 -1.67
N LEU A 33 10.43 2.28 -2.23
CA LEU A 33 9.49 1.27 -2.69
C LEU A 33 8.77 1.79 -3.94
N VAL A 34 8.27 0.89 -4.77
CA VAL A 34 7.28 1.24 -5.81
C VAL A 34 6.03 0.39 -5.66
N GLU A 35 4.88 0.97 -5.96
CA GLU A 35 3.59 0.27 -6.00
C GLU A 35 3.08 0.24 -7.43
N LEU A 36 2.92 -0.95 -8.01
CA LEU A 36 2.30 -1.09 -9.33
C LEU A 36 0.79 -1.21 -9.15
N ARG A 37 0.04 -0.25 -9.68
CA ARG A 37 -1.42 -0.16 -9.58
C ARG A 37 -2.06 -0.73 -10.85
N PHE A 38 -2.53 -1.96 -10.75
CA PHE A 38 -3.13 -2.71 -11.87
C PHE A 38 -4.60 -2.39 -12.09
N ASP A 39 -5.27 -1.74 -11.14
CA ASP A 39 -6.63 -1.26 -11.33
C ASP A 39 -6.74 -0.18 -12.43
N TYR A 40 -5.62 0.40 -12.88
CA TYR A 40 -5.58 1.29 -14.04
C TYR A 40 -5.56 0.55 -15.40
N LEU A 41 -5.45 -0.79 -15.39
CA LEU A 41 -5.38 -1.60 -16.61
C LEU A 41 -6.78 -1.91 -17.12
N SER A 42 -7.25 -1.14 -18.10
CA SER A 42 -8.60 -1.32 -18.68
C SER A 42 -8.86 -2.70 -19.27
N LYS A 43 -7.81 -3.40 -19.74
CA LYS A 43 -7.90 -4.74 -20.31
C LYS A 43 -7.39 -5.83 -19.36
N VAL A 44 -7.88 -5.82 -18.13
CA VAL A 44 -7.46 -6.73 -17.06
C VAL A 44 -7.66 -8.22 -17.38
N GLN A 45 -8.59 -8.57 -18.27
CA GLN A 45 -8.81 -9.95 -18.73
C GLN A 45 -7.61 -10.55 -19.47
N PHE A 46 -6.70 -9.72 -20.00
CA PHE A 46 -5.44 -10.17 -20.62
C PHE A 46 -4.27 -10.17 -19.64
N LEU A 47 -4.49 -9.82 -18.37
CA LEU A 47 -3.47 -9.89 -17.35
C LEU A 47 -3.06 -11.35 -17.16
N THR A 48 -1.76 -11.61 -17.27
CA THR A 48 -1.19 -12.94 -17.01
C THR A 48 -0.11 -12.84 -15.94
N LYS A 49 0.17 -13.99 -15.33
CA LYS A 49 1.33 -14.15 -14.45
C LYS A 49 2.64 -13.78 -15.16
N ASP A 50 2.82 -14.19 -16.41
CA ASP A 50 4.07 -13.95 -17.14
C ASP A 50 4.27 -12.47 -17.46
N PHE A 51 3.20 -11.74 -17.79
CA PHE A 51 3.25 -10.28 -17.91
C PHE A 51 3.66 -9.64 -16.58
N THR A 52 3.00 -10.02 -15.48
CA THR A 52 3.28 -9.50 -14.13
C THR A 52 4.74 -9.76 -13.75
N ARG A 53 5.24 -10.96 -14.02
CA ARG A 53 6.61 -11.38 -13.72
C ARG A 53 7.65 -10.65 -14.58
N SER A 54 7.32 -10.39 -15.84
CA SER A 54 8.16 -9.61 -16.75
C SER A 54 8.32 -8.17 -16.25
N LEU A 55 7.22 -7.51 -15.85
CA LEU A 55 7.30 -6.19 -15.20
C LEU A 55 8.13 -6.21 -13.92
N LEU A 56 7.98 -7.24 -13.09
CA LEU A 56 8.75 -7.35 -11.84
C LEU A 56 10.24 -7.52 -12.08
N ASN A 57 10.66 -8.33 -13.05
CA ASN A 57 12.07 -8.62 -13.31
C ASN A 57 12.91 -7.36 -13.57
N ASP A 58 12.33 -6.33 -14.20
CA ASP A 58 13.04 -5.08 -14.51
C ASP A 58 13.23 -4.15 -13.30
N ILE A 59 12.50 -4.41 -12.21
CA ILE A 59 12.29 -3.48 -11.09
C ILE A 59 12.77 -4.07 -9.76
N GLN A 60 12.38 -5.31 -9.46
CA GLN A 60 12.42 -5.85 -8.09
C GLN A 60 13.82 -6.06 -7.54
N TYR A 61 14.83 -6.19 -8.41
CA TYR A 61 16.24 -6.24 -8.01
C TYR A 61 16.81 -4.87 -7.62
N LYS A 62 16.14 -3.78 -8.02
CA LYS A 62 16.55 -2.40 -7.72
C LYS A 62 15.82 -1.85 -6.50
N VAL A 63 14.53 -2.18 -6.38
CA VAL A 63 13.66 -1.65 -5.32
C VAL A 63 12.54 -2.65 -4.96
N PRO A 64 12.14 -2.77 -3.68
CA PRO A 64 10.95 -3.53 -3.30
C PRO A 64 9.69 -3.07 -4.06
N VAL A 65 8.96 -4.05 -4.62
CA VAL A 65 7.72 -3.80 -5.37
C VAL A 65 6.50 -4.28 -4.58
N ILE A 66 5.47 -3.44 -4.57
CA ILE A 66 4.11 -3.76 -4.12
C ILE A 66 3.26 -3.95 -5.37
N LEU A 67 2.52 -5.06 -5.45
CA LEU A 67 1.45 -5.22 -6.45
C LEU A 67 0.11 -4.92 -5.77
N THR A 68 -0.68 -4.05 -6.39
CA THR A 68 -1.96 -3.60 -5.85
C THR A 68 -3.00 -3.61 -6.95
N PHE A 69 -4.15 -4.22 -6.67
CA PHE A 69 -5.37 -4.06 -7.45
C PHE A 69 -6.42 -3.43 -6.53
N ARG A 70 -6.53 -2.11 -6.55
CA ARG A 70 -7.42 -1.39 -5.63
C ARG A 70 -8.88 -1.60 -6.02
N ASN A 71 -9.72 -1.99 -5.07
CA ASN A 71 -11.18 -2.04 -5.27
C ASN A 71 -11.75 -0.63 -5.57
N SER A 72 -12.71 -0.51 -6.49
CA SER A 72 -13.36 0.76 -6.86
C SER A 72 -14.00 1.49 -5.66
N VAL A 73 -14.59 0.76 -4.70
CA VAL A 73 -15.17 1.32 -3.46
C VAL A 73 -14.10 1.99 -2.59
N GLU A 74 -12.85 1.55 -2.70
CA GLU A 74 -11.68 2.16 -2.05
C GLU A 74 -10.81 2.97 -3.04
N GLY A 75 -11.42 3.53 -4.10
CA GLY A 75 -10.75 4.46 -5.03
C GLY A 75 -9.96 3.80 -6.17
N GLY A 76 -10.25 2.54 -6.47
CA GLY A 76 -9.79 1.85 -7.68
C GLY A 76 -10.40 2.44 -8.95
N GLN A 77 -9.74 2.24 -10.08
CA GLN A 77 -10.16 2.88 -11.35
C GLN A 77 -11.10 2.03 -12.20
N ILE A 78 -11.13 0.72 -11.98
CA ILE A 78 -12.06 -0.19 -12.65
C ILE A 78 -12.77 -1.07 -11.63
N GLU A 79 -14.01 -1.42 -11.94
CA GLU A 79 -14.81 -2.36 -11.16
C GLU A 79 -14.79 -3.72 -11.88
N ILE A 80 -14.53 -4.78 -11.11
CA ILE A 80 -14.54 -6.17 -11.57
C ILE A 80 -15.18 -7.05 -10.50
N LEU A 81 -15.54 -8.27 -10.86
CA LEU A 81 -16.11 -9.22 -9.91
C LEU A 81 -15.05 -9.70 -8.91
N GLU A 82 -15.48 -10.05 -7.69
CA GLU A 82 -14.60 -10.57 -6.64
C GLU A 82 -13.83 -11.82 -7.09
N ASP A 83 -14.47 -12.73 -7.83
CA ASP A 83 -13.83 -13.94 -8.37
C ASP A 83 -12.71 -13.62 -9.35
N GLU A 84 -12.88 -12.58 -10.19
CA GLU A 84 -11.84 -12.10 -11.09
C GLU A 84 -10.69 -11.47 -10.29
N ARG A 85 -11.01 -10.63 -9.29
CA ARG A 85 -10.00 -10.04 -8.41
C ARG A 85 -9.21 -11.11 -7.64
N PHE A 86 -9.85 -12.20 -7.24
CA PHE A 86 -9.18 -13.34 -6.63
C PHE A 86 -8.19 -14.03 -7.59
N GLN A 87 -8.52 -14.20 -8.87
CA GLN A 87 -7.55 -14.72 -9.84
C GLN A 87 -6.35 -13.77 -10.03
N ILE A 88 -6.59 -12.45 -10.01
CA ILE A 88 -5.51 -11.45 -10.05
C ILE A 88 -4.57 -11.60 -8.85
N TYR A 89 -5.12 -11.75 -7.64
CA TYR A 89 -4.30 -12.00 -6.46
C TYR A 89 -3.46 -13.27 -6.56
N LYS A 90 -3.99 -14.36 -7.13
CA LYS A 90 -3.18 -15.56 -7.40
C LYS A 90 -2.02 -15.27 -8.34
N MET A 91 -2.28 -14.57 -9.45
CA MET A 91 -1.23 -14.20 -10.40
C MET A 91 -0.15 -13.33 -9.74
N PHE A 92 -0.54 -12.37 -8.90
CA PHE A 92 0.40 -11.54 -8.14
C PHE A 92 1.28 -12.39 -7.21
N LEU A 93 0.68 -13.26 -6.40
CA LEU A 93 1.42 -14.10 -5.46
C LEU A 93 2.39 -15.05 -6.18
N GLU A 94 1.97 -15.62 -7.30
CA GLU A 94 2.81 -16.51 -8.11
C GLU A 94 3.92 -15.78 -8.87
N ALA A 95 3.75 -14.48 -9.15
CA ALA A 95 4.81 -13.63 -9.70
C ALA A 95 5.88 -13.27 -8.64
N LYS A 96 5.57 -13.47 -7.35
CA LYS A 96 6.45 -13.34 -6.18
C LYS A 96 7.06 -11.93 -5.97
N PRO A 97 6.23 -10.86 -5.94
CA PRO A 97 6.70 -9.53 -5.55
C PRO A 97 7.14 -9.52 -4.08
N LYS A 98 7.75 -8.41 -3.64
CA LYS A 98 8.04 -8.24 -2.21
C LYS A 98 6.75 -8.12 -1.40
N PHE A 99 5.77 -7.40 -1.92
CA PHE A 99 4.49 -7.17 -1.26
C PHE A 99 3.30 -7.31 -2.20
N VAL A 100 2.16 -7.72 -1.65
CA VAL A 100 0.83 -7.61 -2.28
C VAL A 100 -0.09 -6.86 -1.32
N ASP A 101 -0.77 -5.83 -1.82
CA ASP A 101 -1.79 -5.08 -1.08
C ASP A 101 -3.16 -5.71 -1.30
N ILE A 102 -3.91 -5.92 -0.21
CA ILE A 102 -5.27 -6.47 -0.19
C ILE A 102 -6.11 -5.73 0.84
N GLU A 103 -7.35 -5.39 0.49
CA GLU A 103 -8.28 -4.70 1.38
C GLU A 103 -8.72 -5.57 2.56
N ILE A 104 -8.80 -4.98 3.77
CA ILE A 104 -9.28 -5.67 4.98
C ILE A 104 -10.75 -6.11 4.88
N ASN A 105 -11.52 -5.44 4.03
CA ASN A 105 -12.93 -5.72 3.79
C ASN A 105 -13.15 -6.87 2.79
N THR A 106 -12.07 -7.45 2.25
CA THR A 106 -12.16 -8.64 1.40
C THR A 106 -12.82 -9.78 2.18
N GLU A 107 -13.63 -10.60 1.51
CA GLU A 107 -14.31 -11.73 2.14
C GLU A 107 -13.33 -12.68 2.85
N LYS A 108 -13.73 -13.17 4.02
CA LYS A 108 -12.88 -13.97 4.92
C LYS A 108 -12.32 -15.22 4.25
N GLU A 109 -13.14 -15.89 3.44
CA GLU A 109 -12.74 -17.10 2.72
C GLU A 109 -11.66 -16.81 1.67
N ILE A 110 -11.76 -15.67 0.99
CA ILE A 110 -10.78 -15.19 0.02
C ILE A 110 -9.49 -14.77 0.74
N LEU A 111 -9.60 -14.01 1.83
CA LEU A 111 -8.45 -13.63 2.68
C LEU A 111 -7.66 -14.86 3.13
N ASN A 112 -8.34 -15.88 3.66
CA ASN A 112 -7.68 -17.10 4.11
C ASN A 112 -6.89 -17.79 2.97
N LYS A 113 -7.51 -17.99 1.81
CA LYS A 113 -6.85 -18.57 0.62
C LYS A 113 -5.63 -17.76 0.16
N ILE A 114 -5.73 -16.43 0.21
CA ILE A 114 -4.65 -15.51 -0.17
C ILE A 114 -3.50 -15.57 0.84
N MET A 115 -3.79 -15.61 2.14
CA MET A 115 -2.79 -15.73 3.20
C MET A 115 -1.99 -17.03 3.08
N GLU A 116 -2.67 -18.16 2.90
CA GLU A 116 -1.99 -19.44 2.68
C GLU A 116 -1.10 -19.42 1.43
N SER A 117 -1.60 -18.82 0.34
CA SER A 117 -0.84 -18.71 -0.91
C SER A 117 0.36 -17.76 -0.78
N ALA A 118 0.22 -16.67 -0.03
CA ALA A 118 1.30 -15.74 0.28
C ALA A 118 2.40 -16.40 1.09
N LEU A 119 2.05 -17.22 2.09
CA LEU A 119 3.00 -18.02 2.85
C LEU A 119 3.79 -18.97 1.94
N ARG A 120 3.11 -19.75 1.08
CA ARG A 120 3.76 -20.69 0.14
C ARG A 120 4.71 -19.96 -0.83
N ASN A 121 4.32 -18.78 -1.29
CA ASN A 121 5.10 -17.99 -2.25
C ASN A 121 6.14 -17.07 -1.59
N LYS A 122 6.19 -17.00 -0.25
CA LYS A 122 7.07 -16.11 0.54
C LYS A 122 6.85 -14.62 0.23
N VAL A 123 5.59 -14.23 0.01
CA VAL A 123 5.17 -12.85 -0.25
C VAL A 123 4.61 -12.25 1.03
N THR A 124 4.98 -11.00 1.34
CA THR A 124 4.42 -10.28 2.51
C THR A 124 3.14 -9.54 2.13
N LEU A 125 2.08 -9.69 2.90
CA LEU A 125 0.82 -8.99 2.64
C LEU A 125 0.80 -7.59 3.29
N ILE A 126 0.19 -6.64 2.58
CA ILE A 126 -0.23 -5.35 3.10
C ILE A 126 -1.75 -5.39 3.20
N PHE A 127 -2.27 -5.40 4.41
CA PHE A 127 -3.71 -5.33 4.66
C PHE A 127 -4.13 -3.87 4.76
N SER A 128 -4.93 -3.42 3.80
CA SER A 128 -5.21 -1.99 3.60
C SER A 128 -6.68 -1.63 3.80
N PHE A 129 -6.92 -0.40 4.22
CA PHE A 129 -8.24 0.17 4.38
C PHE A 129 -8.18 1.66 4.07
N HIS A 130 -9.14 2.13 3.28
CA HIS A 130 -9.24 3.52 2.87
C HIS A 130 -10.63 4.05 3.18
N ASP A 131 -10.72 5.01 4.09
CA ASP A 131 -11.94 5.79 4.31
C ASP A 131 -11.80 7.10 3.52
N PHE A 132 -12.48 7.17 2.38
CA PHE A 132 -12.49 8.35 1.53
C PHE A 132 -13.38 9.46 2.08
N GLU A 133 -14.25 9.16 3.03
CA GLU A 133 -15.25 10.11 3.53
C GLU A 133 -14.76 10.88 4.74
N LYS A 134 -14.02 10.27 5.67
CA LYS A 134 -13.70 10.92 6.95
C LYS A 134 -12.50 10.32 7.65
N THR A 135 -12.11 11.00 8.74
CA THR A 135 -11.20 10.44 9.75
C THR A 135 -12.01 10.03 10.99
N PRO A 136 -11.96 8.75 11.40
CA PRO A 136 -12.66 8.30 12.60
C PRO A 136 -11.92 8.77 13.86
N THR A 137 -12.56 8.61 15.03
CA THR A 137 -11.87 8.83 16.31
C THR A 137 -10.75 7.83 16.50
N TYR A 138 -9.73 8.20 17.29
CA TYR A 138 -8.61 7.30 17.63
C TYR A 138 -9.08 5.92 18.12
N THR A 139 -10.07 5.89 19.02
CA THR A 139 -10.61 4.63 19.56
C THR A 139 -11.20 3.75 18.48
N LYS A 140 -11.98 4.31 17.54
CA LYS A 140 -12.55 3.55 16.42
C LYS A 140 -11.47 3.00 15.50
N ALA A 141 -10.49 3.81 15.14
CA ALA A 141 -9.37 3.38 14.29
C ALA A 141 -8.50 2.31 14.96
N SER A 142 -8.20 2.47 16.26
CA SER A 142 -7.44 1.48 17.02
C SER A 142 -8.21 0.17 17.14
N ASN A 143 -9.52 0.22 17.41
CA ASN A 143 -10.34 -0.97 17.50
C ASN A 143 -10.44 -1.70 16.15
N LEU A 144 -10.56 -0.97 15.03
CA LEU A 144 -10.52 -1.56 13.69
C LEU A 144 -9.23 -2.39 13.49
N LEU A 145 -8.09 -1.77 13.79
CA LEU A 145 -6.78 -2.41 13.67
C LEU A 145 -6.64 -3.63 14.60
N ASP A 146 -6.95 -3.47 15.89
CA ASP A 146 -6.78 -4.53 16.89
C ASP A 146 -7.75 -5.70 16.66
N ASN A 147 -8.98 -5.43 16.23
CA ASN A 147 -9.96 -6.48 15.90
C ASN A 147 -9.53 -7.26 14.67
N PHE A 148 -9.11 -6.56 13.62
CA PHE A 148 -8.66 -7.22 12.39
C PHE A 148 -7.36 -8.01 12.63
N TYR A 149 -6.42 -7.49 13.43
CA TYR A 149 -5.23 -8.25 13.85
C TYR A 149 -5.61 -9.55 14.58
N LYS A 150 -6.53 -9.49 15.56
CA LYS A 150 -7.01 -10.69 16.27
C LYS A 150 -7.68 -11.69 15.33
N GLU A 151 -8.47 -11.19 14.38
CA GLU A 151 -9.11 -12.03 13.37
C GLU A 151 -8.08 -12.79 12.51
N LEU A 152 -7.04 -12.10 12.02
CA LEU A 152 -5.96 -12.74 11.26
C LEU A 152 -5.21 -13.79 12.09
N ILE A 153 -4.96 -13.52 13.38
CA ILE A 153 -4.34 -14.50 14.29
C ILE A 153 -5.22 -15.75 14.42
N ASN A 154 -6.54 -15.59 14.53
CA ASN A 154 -7.47 -16.71 14.60
C ASN A 154 -7.51 -17.50 13.28
N MET A 155 -7.46 -16.83 12.13
CA MET A 155 -7.39 -17.48 10.82
C MET A 155 -6.09 -18.27 10.63
N MET A 156 -4.96 -17.71 11.08
CA MET A 156 -3.61 -18.29 10.95
C MET A 156 -3.11 -18.93 12.25
N ALA A 157 -3.97 -19.60 13.01
CA ALA A 157 -3.66 -20.13 14.34
C ALA A 157 -2.38 -20.99 14.42
N ILE A 158 -1.89 -21.50 13.30
CA ILE A 158 -0.70 -22.35 13.17
C ILE A 158 0.60 -21.53 13.00
N ASP A 159 0.54 -20.28 12.52
CA ASP A 159 1.72 -19.43 12.30
C ASP A 159 1.43 -17.94 12.55
N SER A 160 1.32 -17.57 13.83
CA SER A 160 1.15 -16.17 14.24
C SER A 160 2.32 -15.27 13.79
N LYS A 161 3.49 -15.84 13.51
CA LYS A 161 4.67 -15.12 13.01
C LYS A 161 4.46 -14.61 11.58
N LEU A 162 3.59 -15.26 10.79
CA LEU A 162 3.18 -14.74 9.50
C LEU A 162 2.46 -13.39 9.66
N VAL A 163 1.50 -13.31 10.59
CA VAL A 163 0.74 -12.09 10.87
C VAL A 163 1.64 -10.97 11.41
N GLU A 164 2.63 -11.31 12.24
CA GLU A 164 3.64 -10.36 12.72
C GLU A 164 4.48 -9.74 11.58
N ASN A 165 4.67 -10.47 10.47
CA ASN A 165 5.42 -9.99 9.32
C ASN A 165 4.60 -9.12 8.35
N CYS A 166 3.27 -9.17 8.44
CA CYS A 166 2.36 -8.37 7.62
C CYS A 166 2.45 -6.88 7.95
N ILE A 167 1.96 -6.07 7.01
CA ILE A 167 1.86 -4.63 7.18
C ILE A 167 0.38 -4.26 7.18
N PHE A 168 -0.03 -3.44 8.12
CA PHE A 168 -1.38 -2.87 8.15
C PHE A 168 -1.32 -1.46 7.60
N LYS A 169 -2.31 -1.04 6.82
CA LYS A 169 -2.37 0.27 6.16
C LYS A 169 -3.76 0.86 6.36
N LEU A 170 -3.87 1.89 7.20
CA LEU A 170 -5.13 2.60 7.46
C LEU A 170 -5.00 4.05 6.97
N VAL A 171 -5.73 4.38 5.90
CA VAL A 171 -5.69 5.70 5.28
C VAL A 171 -7.09 6.33 5.39
N PHE A 172 -7.15 7.59 5.81
CA PHE A 172 -8.40 8.30 6.07
C PHE A 172 -8.47 9.60 5.25
N THR A 173 -9.59 10.34 5.28
CA THR A 173 -9.67 11.68 4.67
C THR A 173 -9.71 12.77 5.74
N ALA A 174 -8.87 13.80 5.61
CA ALA A 174 -8.86 14.94 6.53
C ALA A 174 -9.80 16.06 6.03
N HIS A 175 -10.66 16.54 6.93
CA HIS A 175 -11.53 17.72 6.77
C HIS A 175 -11.14 18.86 7.72
N SER A 176 -10.21 18.60 8.62
CA SER A 176 -9.63 19.54 9.58
C SER A 176 -8.15 19.23 9.81
N PHE A 177 -7.42 20.16 10.45
CA PHE A 177 -6.03 19.90 10.82
C PHE A 177 -5.95 18.76 11.86
N GLU A 178 -6.88 18.73 12.81
CA GLU A 178 -6.96 17.80 13.94
C GLU A 178 -7.07 16.34 13.48
N ASP A 179 -7.72 16.10 12.35
CA ASP A 179 -7.82 14.76 11.75
C ASP A 179 -6.44 14.12 11.53
N ASN A 180 -5.43 14.91 11.16
CA ASN A 180 -4.08 14.42 10.96
C ASN A 180 -3.46 13.82 12.22
N LEU A 181 -3.90 14.25 13.41
CA LEU A 181 -3.34 13.78 14.68
C LEU A 181 -3.73 12.32 14.96
N ILE A 182 -4.86 11.84 14.41
CA ILE A 182 -5.34 10.48 14.61
C ILE A 182 -4.40 9.42 14.01
N PRO A 183 -4.10 9.42 12.70
CA PRO A 183 -3.19 8.44 12.11
C PRO A 183 -1.76 8.57 12.65
N LEU A 184 -1.30 9.79 12.98
CA LEU A 184 0.01 10.00 13.61
C LEU A 184 0.06 9.37 15.00
N LYS A 185 -1.00 9.52 15.80
CA LYS A 185 -1.11 8.88 17.11
C LYS A 185 -1.17 7.35 16.99
N LEU A 186 -1.90 6.82 16.01
CA LEU A 186 -1.93 5.36 15.73
C LEU A 186 -0.52 4.85 15.45
N CYS A 187 0.21 5.48 14.52
CA CYS A 187 1.59 5.13 14.22
C CYS A 187 2.46 5.15 15.48
N LYS A 188 2.36 6.21 16.30
CA LYS A 188 3.22 6.37 17.48
C LYS A 188 2.99 5.29 18.53
N ILE A 189 1.73 4.95 18.79
CA ILE A 189 1.35 3.94 19.78
C ILE A 189 1.67 2.53 19.27
N HIS A 190 1.50 2.28 17.97
CA HIS A 190 1.69 0.96 17.37
C HIS A 190 3.14 0.70 16.93
N ALA A 191 4.01 1.71 16.93
CA ALA A 191 5.43 1.56 16.59
C ALA A 191 6.19 0.56 17.48
N SER A 192 5.70 0.31 18.71
CA SER A 192 6.25 -0.68 19.64
C SER A 192 5.59 -2.06 19.55
N LYS A 193 4.51 -2.21 18.77
CA LYS A 193 3.87 -3.51 18.54
C LYS A 193 4.67 -4.31 17.52
N LYS A 194 4.37 -5.62 17.42
CA LYS A 194 5.11 -6.56 16.58
C LYS A 194 4.90 -6.37 15.07
N PHE A 195 3.77 -5.81 14.66
CA PHE A 195 3.42 -5.61 13.27
C PHE A 195 3.74 -4.19 12.78
N LYS A 196 3.88 -4.03 11.47
CA LYS A 196 4.16 -2.73 10.82
C LYS A 196 2.86 -2.01 10.48
N LEU A 197 2.85 -0.68 10.63
CA LEU A 197 1.69 0.16 10.30
C LEU A 197 2.05 1.24 9.30
N ILE A 198 1.15 1.50 8.35
CA ILE A 198 1.13 2.68 7.49
C ILE A 198 -0.16 3.44 7.82
N SER A 199 -0.06 4.72 8.20
CA SER A 199 -1.27 5.50 8.43
C SER A 199 -1.04 6.99 8.26
N PHE A 200 -1.92 7.64 7.52
CA PHE A 200 -1.97 9.09 7.28
C PHE A 200 -3.34 9.45 6.66
N CYS A 201 -3.61 10.74 6.50
CA CYS A 201 -4.80 11.26 5.84
C CYS A 201 -4.54 11.64 4.36
N MET A 202 -5.57 11.49 3.54
CA MET A 202 -5.71 11.98 2.18
C MET A 202 -6.24 13.41 2.16
N GLY A 203 -6.27 13.99 0.96
CA GLY A 203 -6.71 15.36 0.74
C GLY A 203 -5.61 16.38 1.05
N ASP A 204 -5.83 17.62 0.64
CA ASP A 204 -4.83 18.69 0.81
C ASP A 204 -4.58 18.99 2.30
N MET A 205 -5.62 18.93 3.13
CA MET A 205 -5.49 19.03 4.59
C MET A 205 -4.75 17.84 5.21
N GLY A 206 -4.68 16.70 4.52
CA GLY A 206 -3.99 15.48 4.97
C GLY A 206 -2.47 15.51 4.77
N LEU A 207 -1.92 16.52 4.09
CA LEU A 207 -0.50 16.59 3.76
C LEU A 207 0.39 16.54 5.01
N PHE A 208 -0.05 17.13 6.12
CA PHE A 208 0.69 17.11 7.38
C PHE A 208 0.93 15.67 7.85
N SER A 209 -0.12 14.87 8.05
CA SER A 209 0.07 13.48 8.48
C SER A 209 0.84 12.65 7.46
N ARG A 210 0.68 12.89 6.15
CA ARG A 210 1.43 12.19 5.09
C ARG A 210 2.95 12.41 5.23
N ILE A 211 3.39 13.62 5.52
CA ILE A 211 4.82 13.92 5.68
C ILE A 211 5.33 13.36 7.02
N PHE A 212 4.57 13.52 8.09
CA PHE A 212 5.04 13.23 9.45
C PHE A 212 4.85 11.77 9.89
N CYS A 213 4.07 10.95 9.19
CA CYS A 213 3.73 9.60 9.62
C CYS A 213 4.96 8.71 9.87
N VAL A 214 6.00 8.81 9.04
CA VAL A 214 7.21 8.00 9.17
C VAL A 214 7.97 8.33 10.46
N TYR A 215 7.98 9.60 10.88
CA TYR A 215 8.54 10.01 12.18
C TYR A 215 7.70 9.50 13.35
N SER A 216 6.38 9.44 13.16
CA SER A 216 5.47 8.82 14.10
C SER A 216 5.55 7.29 14.10
N GLY A 217 6.41 6.65 13.30
CA GLY A 217 6.60 5.20 13.31
C GLY A 217 5.90 4.46 12.17
N SER A 218 5.35 5.18 11.19
CA SER A 218 4.83 4.57 9.97
C SER A 218 5.93 3.90 9.15
N PHE A 219 5.64 2.74 8.58
CA PHE A 219 6.64 1.94 7.86
C PHE A 219 7.22 2.64 6.62
N PHE A 220 6.38 3.41 5.91
CA PHE A 220 6.75 4.34 4.83
C PHE A 220 5.58 5.28 4.54
N THR A 221 5.83 6.34 3.77
CA THR A 221 4.79 7.24 3.23
C THR A 221 4.63 7.07 1.71
N TYR A 222 3.60 7.68 1.12
CA TYR A 222 3.38 7.72 -0.32
C TYR A 222 3.58 9.14 -0.88
N ALA A 223 4.31 9.22 -1.98
CA ALA A 223 4.47 10.43 -2.81
C ALA A 223 4.14 10.11 -4.27
N SER A 224 3.78 11.13 -5.06
CA SER A 224 3.56 10.96 -6.50
C SER A 224 4.86 11.17 -7.30
N PHE A 225 4.80 10.83 -8.59
CA PHE A 225 5.78 11.27 -9.58
C PHE A 225 5.11 12.30 -10.51
N GLU A 226 4.76 11.95 -11.74
CA GLU A 226 4.03 12.82 -12.68
C GLU A 226 2.53 12.83 -12.37
N GLU A 227 1.91 11.65 -12.32
CA GLU A 227 0.49 11.49 -12.01
C GLU A 227 0.25 11.21 -10.52
N LYS A 228 -0.84 11.75 -9.98
CA LYS A 228 -1.32 11.42 -8.63
C LYS A 228 -2.27 10.23 -8.69
N THR A 229 -2.06 9.24 -7.85
CA THR A 229 -2.93 8.06 -7.73
C THR A 229 -3.88 8.12 -6.53
N ALA A 230 -3.77 9.17 -5.70
CA ALA A 230 -4.67 9.45 -4.59
C ALA A 230 -4.69 10.97 -4.27
N PRO A 231 -5.79 11.51 -3.70
CA PRO A 231 -5.89 12.91 -3.32
C PRO A 231 -4.81 13.38 -2.33
N GLY A 232 -4.29 14.59 -2.55
CA GLY A 232 -3.27 15.21 -1.68
C GLY A 232 -1.84 14.66 -1.83
N GLN A 233 -1.55 13.82 -2.83
CA GLN A 233 -0.17 13.44 -3.12
C GLN A 233 0.64 14.63 -3.65
N LYS A 234 1.86 14.77 -3.12
CA LYS A 234 2.91 15.68 -3.59
C LYS A 234 4.01 14.87 -4.27
N ASN A 235 4.71 15.48 -5.22
CA ASN A 235 5.80 14.84 -5.93
C ASN A 235 6.90 14.42 -4.94
N ILE A 236 7.56 13.30 -5.19
CA ILE A 236 8.67 12.80 -4.37
C ILE A 236 9.78 13.84 -4.16
N SER A 237 10.06 14.69 -5.16
CA SER A 237 11.02 15.80 -5.03
C SER A 237 10.57 16.83 -4.00
N GLU A 238 9.33 17.30 -4.06
CA GLU A 238 8.75 18.25 -3.09
C GLU A 238 8.78 17.69 -1.67
N ILE A 239 8.42 16.41 -1.48
CA ILE A 239 8.50 15.77 -0.15
C ILE A 239 9.94 15.79 0.36
N ARG A 240 10.93 15.46 -0.48
CA ARG A 240 12.34 15.50 -0.07
C ARG A 240 12.85 16.90 0.24
N GLU A 241 12.39 17.91 -0.49
CA GLU A 241 12.74 19.30 -0.19
C GLU A 241 12.22 19.71 1.19
N ILE A 242 10.97 19.37 1.52
CA ILE A 242 10.41 19.62 2.86
C ILE A 242 11.25 18.91 3.92
N LEU A 243 11.56 17.63 3.74
CA LEU A 243 12.36 16.87 4.69
C LEU A 243 13.78 17.44 4.87
N LYS A 244 14.38 17.93 3.78
CA LYS A 244 15.70 18.58 3.79
C LYS A 244 15.64 19.91 4.56
N LEU A 245 14.64 20.74 4.32
CA LEU A 245 14.44 22.01 5.04
C LEU A 245 14.24 21.78 6.55
N MET A 246 13.59 20.68 6.92
CA MET A 246 13.40 20.28 8.31
C MET A 246 14.64 19.62 8.95
N ASN A 247 15.77 19.57 8.24
CA ASN A 247 17.02 18.90 8.67
C ASN A 247 16.83 17.42 9.03
N PHE A 248 15.87 16.75 8.40
CA PHE A 248 15.68 15.34 8.62
C PHE A 248 16.60 14.48 7.76
N ARG A 249 17.08 13.37 8.32
CA ARG A 249 17.90 12.39 7.60
C ARG A 249 17.02 11.57 6.64
N ILE A 250 17.24 11.73 5.34
CA ILE A 250 16.59 11.00 4.23
C ILE A 250 17.40 9.75 3.90
#